data_AF-A0AAN0K0Y2-F1
#
_entry.id   AF-A0AAN0K0Y2-F1
#
_cell.length_a   1.000
_cell.length_b   1.000
_cell.length_c   1.000
_cell.angle_alpha   90.00
_cell.angle_beta   90.00
_cell.angle_gamma   90.00
#
_symmetry.space_group_name_H-M   'P 1'
#
loop_
_entity.id
_entity.type
_entity.pdbx_description
1 polymer ?
#
loop_
_entity_poly.entity_id
_entity_poly.type
_entity_poly.pdbx_seq_one_letter_code
_entity_poly.pdbx_strand_id
1 'polypeptide(L)'
;VKDCLIPFDDLTCEMVFYWRCLSKYFRSKPEGEGLGFFDRVTPTLSNFCHYFKSYIDDKIFKASSVSDSTLDNELSVEFVGRQLCGMISCLDFTDEMGRRLLDDLIHQLIINPSYPTSLVSCILKEQVQVWPQESYRIERLLDMIAEIRCPSISDSAATSSIITTSQFMNMSTVNLKVLV
;
A
#
# COMPACT_ATOMS: atom_id res chain seq x y z
N VAL A 1 -17.58 2.22 -21.05
CA VAL A 1 -16.41 1.36 -20.76
C VAL A 1 -16.93 0.23 -19.89
N LYS A 2 -16.58 -1.02 -20.20
CA LYS A 2 -17.11 -2.16 -19.43
C LYS A 2 -16.25 -2.28 -18.18
N ASP A 3 -16.69 -1.62 -17.12
CA ASP A 3 -15.99 -1.68 -15.85
C ASP A 3 -16.33 -3.03 -15.22
N CYS A 4 -15.46 -4.02 -15.44
CA CYS A 4 -15.52 -5.35 -14.80
C CYS A 4 -15.17 -5.22 -13.30
N LEU A 5 -15.77 -4.24 -12.63
CA LEU A 5 -15.56 -3.88 -11.23
C LEU A 5 -16.82 -4.25 -10.46
N ILE A 6 -16.64 -4.81 -9.28
CA ILE A 6 -17.73 -5.12 -8.35
C ILE A 6 -17.98 -3.86 -7.51
N PRO A 7 -19.22 -3.37 -7.36
CA PRO A 7 -19.50 -2.23 -6.49
C PRO A 7 -19.07 -2.52 -5.04
N PHE A 8 -18.61 -1.50 -4.30
CA PHE A 8 -18.15 -1.67 -2.91
C PHE A 8 -19.23 -2.22 -1.97
N ASP A 9 -20.50 -1.91 -2.23
CA ASP A 9 -21.62 -2.38 -1.41
C ASP A 9 -21.87 -3.89 -1.58
N ASP A 10 -21.45 -4.46 -2.72
CA ASP A 10 -21.56 -5.88 -3.04
C ASP A 10 -20.24 -6.64 -2.78
N LEU A 11 -19.17 -5.92 -2.40
CA LEU A 11 -17.82 -6.47 -2.28
C LEU A 11 -17.60 -7.14 -0.91
N THR A 12 -18.18 -8.33 -0.74
CA THR A 12 -17.92 -9.17 0.45
C THR A 12 -16.57 -9.89 0.38
N CYS A 13 -16.12 -10.44 1.51
CA CYS A 13 -14.92 -11.28 1.60
C CYS A 13 -14.96 -12.46 0.61
N GLU A 14 -16.08 -13.17 0.55
CA GLU A 14 -16.30 -14.30 -0.35
C GLU A 14 -16.28 -13.87 -1.80
N MET A 15 -16.91 -12.73 -2.09
CA MET A 15 -17.03 -12.23 -3.46
C MET A 15 -15.68 -11.83 -4.03
N VAL A 16 -14.86 -11.06 -3.29
CA VAL A 16 -13.52 -10.67 -3.74
C VAL A 16 -12.57 -11.87 -3.82
N PHE A 17 -12.71 -12.84 -2.91
CA PHE A 17 -11.93 -14.07 -2.96
C PHE A 17 -12.26 -14.89 -4.21
N TYR A 18 -13.56 -15.07 -4.48
CA TYR A 18 -14.05 -15.74 -5.68
C TYR A 18 -13.56 -15.04 -6.94
N TRP A 19 -13.68 -13.71 -6.99
CA TRP A 19 -13.25 -12.88 -8.12
C TRP A 19 -11.77 -13.04 -8.43
N ARG A 20 -10.91 -13.00 -7.41
CA ARG A 20 -9.48 -13.26 -7.54
C ARG A 20 -9.19 -14.68 -8.04
N CYS A 21 -9.81 -15.69 -7.44
CA CYS A 21 -9.62 -17.09 -7.83
C CYS A 21 -10.04 -17.34 -9.29
N LEU A 22 -11.16 -16.76 -9.70
CA LEU A 22 -11.66 -16.87 -11.06
C LEU A 22 -10.73 -16.18 -12.07
N SER A 23 -10.23 -14.99 -11.73
CA SER A 23 -9.25 -14.25 -12.53
C SER A 23 -7.96 -15.06 -12.71
N LYS A 24 -7.44 -15.66 -11.62
CA LYS A 24 -6.27 -16.56 -11.66
C LYS A 24 -6.52 -17.78 -12.53
N TYR A 25 -7.68 -18.41 -12.38
CA TYR A 25 -8.04 -19.60 -13.14
C TYR A 25 -8.03 -19.31 -14.64
N PHE A 26 -8.71 -18.25 -15.09
CA PHE A 26 -8.76 -17.91 -16.51
C PHE A 26 -7.39 -17.46 -17.05
N ARG A 27 -6.58 -16.76 -16.26
CA ARG A 27 -5.22 -16.38 -16.63
C ARG A 27 -4.28 -17.58 -16.81
N SER A 28 -4.52 -18.67 -16.07
CA SER A 28 -3.71 -19.90 -16.17
C SER A 28 -4.06 -20.80 -17.35
N LYS A 29 -5.15 -20.51 -18.07
CA LYS A 29 -5.56 -21.31 -19.23
C LYS A 29 -4.68 -21.03 -20.45
N PRO A 30 -4.53 -21.99 -21.36
CA PRO A 30 -3.86 -21.77 -22.63
C PRO A 30 -4.49 -20.60 -23.41
N GLU A 31 -3.67 -19.92 -24.21
CA GLU A 31 -4.12 -18.83 -25.08
C GLU A 31 -5.30 -19.29 -25.95
N GLY A 32 -6.38 -18.51 -25.95
CA GLY A 32 -7.61 -18.79 -26.73
C GLY A 32 -8.78 -19.38 -25.93
N GLU A 33 -8.54 -20.25 -24.93
CA GLU A 33 -9.65 -20.86 -24.16
C GLU A 33 -10.08 -20.03 -22.94
N GLY A 34 -9.15 -19.29 -22.33
CA GLY A 34 -9.41 -18.48 -21.13
C GLY A 34 -9.49 -16.97 -21.37
N LEU A 35 -8.89 -16.47 -22.44
CA LEU A 35 -8.67 -15.02 -22.64
C LEU A 35 -9.99 -14.24 -22.77
N GLY A 36 -10.94 -14.76 -23.55
CA GLY A 36 -12.24 -14.11 -23.71
C GLY A 36 -13.10 -14.09 -22.43
N PHE A 37 -12.85 -15.00 -21.48
CA PHE A 37 -13.48 -14.99 -20.16
C PHE A 37 -12.72 -14.11 -19.18
N PHE A 38 -11.38 -14.12 -19.24
CA PHE A 38 -10.50 -13.25 -18.48
C PHE A 38 -10.87 -11.78 -18.70
N ASP A 39 -10.94 -11.32 -19.94
CA ASP A 39 -11.32 -9.94 -20.29
C ASP A 39 -12.72 -9.54 -19.82
N ARG A 40 -13.60 -10.51 -19.57
CA ARG A 40 -14.96 -10.28 -19.06
C ARG A 40 -15.03 -10.20 -17.55
N VAL A 41 -14.04 -10.72 -16.85
CA VAL A 41 -14.02 -10.75 -15.38
C VAL A 41 -12.96 -9.84 -14.79
N THR A 42 -11.93 -9.44 -15.53
CA THR A 42 -10.91 -8.51 -15.03
C THR A 42 -11.05 -7.12 -15.63
N PRO A 43 -10.85 -6.06 -14.83
CA PRO A 43 -10.76 -4.69 -15.33
C PRO A 43 -9.41 -4.45 -16.00
N THR A 44 -9.29 -3.31 -16.70
CA THR A 44 -7.99 -2.79 -17.11
C THR A 44 -7.15 -2.42 -15.88
N LEU A 45 -5.82 -2.40 -16.03
CA LEU A 45 -4.93 -2.08 -14.93
C LEU A 45 -5.17 -0.66 -14.38
N SER A 46 -5.35 0.34 -15.24
CA SER A 46 -5.68 1.71 -14.82
C SER A 46 -6.97 1.77 -13.99
N ASN A 47 -8.07 1.15 -14.46
CA ASN A 47 -9.34 1.17 -13.75
C ASN A 47 -9.24 0.43 -12.42
N PHE A 48 -8.49 -0.68 -12.38
CA PHE A 48 -8.21 -1.40 -11.15
C PHE A 48 -7.45 -0.55 -10.14
N CYS A 49 -6.42 0.18 -10.56
CA CYS A 49 -5.62 1.02 -9.67
C CYS A 49 -6.47 2.11 -9.02
N HIS A 50 -7.33 2.78 -9.78
CA HIS A 50 -8.28 3.75 -9.23
C HIS A 50 -9.25 3.11 -8.24
N TYR A 51 -9.86 1.98 -8.62
CA TYR A 51 -10.78 1.25 -7.76
C TYR A 51 -10.13 0.80 -6.45
N PHE A 52 -8.92 0.22 -6.52
CA PHE A 52 -8.20 -0.26 -5.36
C PHE A 52 -7.76 0.89 -4.45
N LYS A 53 -7.29 2.00 -5.02
CA LYS A 53 -6.97 3.20 -4.25
C LYS A 53 -8.19 3.73 -3.51
N SER A 54 -9.34 3.88 -4.18
CA SER A 54 -10.59 4.30 -3.54
C SER A 54 -10.99 3.36 -2.40
N TYR A 55 -10.83 2.05 -2.57
CA TYR A 55 -11.11 1.08 -1.51
C TYR A 55 -10.21 1.31 -0.28
N ILE A 56 -8.90 1.49 -0.50
CA ILE A 56 -7.93 1.75 0.56
C ILE A 56 -8.28 3.06 1.29
N ASP A 57 -8.47 4.16 0.55
CA ASP A 57 -8.76 5.47 1.12
C ASP A 57 -10.10 5.46 1.90
N ASP A 58 -11.16 4.87 1.33
CA ASP A 58 -12.51 4.96 1.88
C ASP A 58 -12.82 3.92 2.95
N LYS A 59 -12.31 2.70 2.80
CA LYS A 59 -12.63 1.59 3.71
C LYS A 59 -11.53 1.34 4.72
N ILE A 60 -10.26 1.47 4.36
CA ILE A 60 -9.15 1.13 5.27
C ILE A 60 -8.75 2.37 6.09
N PHE A 61 -8.52 3.49 5.42
CA PHE A 61 -8.04 4.70 6.08
C PHE A 61 -9.15 5.44 6.83
N LYS A 62 -10.34 5.63 6.22
CA LYS A 62 -11.45 6.31 6.93
C LYS A 62 -12.07 5.45 8.02
N ALA A 63 -12.25 4.13 7.83
CA ALA A 63 -12.92 3.31 8.86
C ALA A 63 -12.09 3.17 10.14
N SER A 64 -10.76 3.13 10.03
CA SER A 64 -9.85 3.09 11.19
C SER A 64 -9.85 4.40 12.01
N SER A 65 -10.44 5.47 11.49
CA SER A 65 -10.60 6.75 12.19
C SER A 65 -11.94 6.90 12.93
N VAL A 66 -12.88 5.96 12.73
CA VAL A 66 -14.22 6.00 13.35
C VAL A 66 -14.24 5.11 14.58
N SER A 67 -14.55 5.68 15.76
CA SER A 67 -14.49 5.00 17.07
C SER A 67 -15.45 3.81 17.25
N ASP A 68 -16.36 3.58 16.30
CA ASP A 68 -17.40 2.54 16.34
C ASP A 68 -17.09 1.32 15.45
N SER A 69 -15.87 1.20 14.89
CA SER A 69 -15.49 0.02 14.11
C SER A 69 -15.37 -1.22 15.01
N THR A 70 -16.15 -2.26 14.72
CA THR A 70 -15.95 -3.57 15.33
C THR A 70 -14.72 -4.26 14.74
N LEU A 71 -13.99 -5.02 15.55
CA LEU A 71 -12.84 -5.83 15.09
C LEU A 71 -13.17 -6.69 13.86
N ASP A 72 -14.35 -7.32 13.82
CA ASP A 72 -14.77 -8.16 12.70
C ASP A 72 -14.86 -7.37 11.37
N ASN A 73 -15.29 -6.11 11.44
CA ASN A 73 -15.37 -5.22 10.28
C ASN A 73 -13.97 -4.80 9.80
N GLU A 74 -13.07 -4.48 10.73
CA GLU A 74 -11.68 -4.14 10.42
C GLU A 74 -10.97 -5.31 9.72
N LEU A 75 -11.11 -6.52 10.28
CA LEU A 75 -10.55 -7.75 9.70
C LEU A 75 -11.13 -8.05 8.32
N SER A 76 -12.44 -7.84 8.13
CA SER A 76 -13.12 -8.07 6.85
C SER A 76 -12.63 -7.10 5.78
N VAL A 77 -12.54 -5.81 6.13
CA VAL A 77 -12.05 -4.76 5.22
C VAL A 77 -10.57 -4.99 4.86
N GLU A 78 -9.74 -5.34 5.84
CA GLU A 78 -8.33 -5.69 5.59
C GLU A 78 -8.22 -6.93 4.70
N PHE A 79 -9.03 -7.97 4.95
CA PHE A 79 -9.05 -9.17 4.13
C PHE A 79 -9.38 -8.84 2.67
N VAL A 80 -10.42 -8.03 2.44
CA VAL A 80 -10.82 -7.62 1.09
C VAL A 80 -9.70 -6.84 0.41
N GLY A 81 -9.08 -5.87 1.10
CA GLY A 81 -7.93 -5.13 0.58
C GLY A 81 -6.78 -6.05 0.17
N ARG A 82 -6.50 -7.09 0.96
CA ARG A 82 -5.49 -8.10 0.61
C ARG A 82 -5.86 -8.94 -0.59
N GLN A 83 -7.12 -9.32 -0.76
CA GLN A 83 -7.56 -10.06 -1.94
C GLN A 83 -7.44 -9.21 -3.20
N LEU A 84 -7.83 -7.92 -3.13
CA LEU A 84 -7.62 -6.96 -4.22
C LEU A 84 -6.13 -6.82 -4.55
N CYS A 85 -5.27 -6.59 -3.56
CA CYS A 85 -3.83 -6.58 -3.80
C CYS A 85 -3.35 -7.85 -4.52
N GLY A 86 -3.79 -9.02 -4.07
CA GLY A 86 -3.42 -10.30 -4.69
C GLY A 86 -4.04 -10.56 -6.07
N MET A 87 -4.90 -9.67 -6.58
CA MET A 87 -5.36 -9.68 -7.98
C MET A 87 -4.38 -9.00 -8.92
N ILE A 88 -3.48 -8.13 -8.43
CA ILE A 88 -2.52 -7.37 -9.25
C ILE A 88 -1.73 -8.30 -10.17
N SER A 89 -1.23 -9.44 -9.67
CA SER A 89 -0.47 -10.41 -10.49
C SER A 89 -1.25 -11.07 -11.62
N CYS A 90 -2.58 -10.95 -11.60
CA CYS A 90 -3.42 -11.58 -12.60
C CYS A 90 -3.74 -10.63 -13.75
N LEU A 91 -3.60 -9.32 -13.54
CA LEU A 91 -4.01 -8.28 -14.47
C LEU A 91 -3.10 -8.23 -15.70
N ASP A 92 -3.63 -7.61 -16.76
CA ASP A 92 -2.84 -7.34 -17.95
C ASP A 92 -1.99 -6.08 -17.76
N PHE A 93 -0.67 -6.24 -17.87
CA PHE A 93 0.30 -5.16 -17.70
C PHE A 93 0.61 -4.44 -19.02
N THR A 94 -0.05 -4.74 -20.15
CA THR A 94 0.18 -4.02 -21.42
C THR A 94 -0.19 -2.53 -21.36
N ASP A 95 -1.05 -2.15 -20.42
CA ASP A 95 -1.46 -0.77 -20.12
C ASP A 95 -0.34 0.03 -19.42
N GLU A 96 0.39 0.84 -20.21
CA GLU A 96 1.47 1.71 -19.71
C GLU A 96 0.99 2.75 -18.69
N MET A 97 -0.22 3.29 -18.86
CA MET A 97 -0.79 4.22 -17.88
C MET A 97 -1.07 3.51 -16.57
N GLY A 98 -1.65 2.31 -16.65
CA GLY A 98 -1.93 1.46 -15.50
C GLY A 98 -0.67 1.07 -14.75
N ARG A 99 0.43 0.78 -15.44
CA ARG A 99 1.73 0.49 -14.81
C ARG A 99 2.26 1.66 -13.98
N ARG A 100 2.14 2.88 -14.49
CA ARG A 100 2.55 4.10 -13.77
C ARG A 100 1.68 4.36 -12.54
N LEU A 101 0.35 4.25 -12.70
CA LEU A 101 -0.59 4.38 -11.60
C LEU A 101 -0.34 3.34 -10.50
N LEU A 102 0.02 2.12 -10.89
CA LEU A 102 0.36 1.06 -9.94
C LEU A 102 1.66 1.35 -9.19
N ASP A 103 2.70 1.86 -9.87
CA ASP A 103 3.95 2.27 -9.23
C ASP A 103 3.70 3.35 -8.15
N ASP A 104 2.94 4.38 -8.51
CA ASP A 104 2.57 5.47 -7.59
C ASP A 104 1.75 4.95 -6.39
N LEU A 105 0.80 4.04 -6.64
CA LEU A 105 -0.02 3.44 -5.59
C LEU A 105 0.83 2.59 -4.63
N ILE A 106 1.75 1.79 -5.15
CA ILE A 106 2.67 0.97 -4.36
C ILE A 106 3.57 1.85 -3.50
N HIS A 107 4.12 2.91 -4.08
CA HIS A 107 4.92 3.89 -3.36
C HIS A 107 4.13 4.50 -2.21
N GLN A 108 2.93 5.02 -2.46
CA GLN A 108 2.06 5.57 -1.43
C GLN A 108 1.74 4.56 -0.32
N LEU A 109 1.48 3.30 -0.69
CA LEU A 109 1.17 2.22 0.25
C LEU A 109 2.34 1.86 1.16
N ILE A 110 3.57 1.92 0.64
CA ILE A 110 4.79 1.56 1.39
C ILE A 110 5.24 2.71 2.29
N ILE A 111 5.18 3.96 1.80
CA ILE A 111 5.67 5.13 2.54
C ILE A 111 4.73 5.53 3.67
N ASN A 112 3.41 5.40 3.49
CA ASN A 112 2.45 5.86 4.49
C ASN A 112 2.30 4.85 5.65
N PRO A 113 2.70 5.22 6.88
CA PRO A 113 2.68 4.31 8.04
C PRO A 113 1.27 4.00 8.54
N SER A 114 0.24 4.73 8.09
CA SER A 114 -1.16 4.48 8.48
C SER A 114 -1.77 3.27 7.78
N TYR A 115 -1.12 2.71 6.75
CA TYR A 115 -1.64 1.53 6.07
C TYR A 115 -1.27 0.22 6.80
N PRO A 116 -2.17 -0.78 6.81
CA PRO A 116 -1.90 -2.08 7.41
C PRO A 116 -0.64 -2.76 6.83
N THR A 117 0.25 -3.23 7.70
CA THR A 117 1.49 -3.93 7.31
C THR A 117 1.22 -5.18 6.47
N SER A 118 0.04 -5.79 6.62
CA SER A 118 -0.38 -6.95 5.84
C SER A 118 -0.58 -6.62 4.35
N LEU A 119 -1.03 -5.41 4.02
CA LEU A 119 -1.13 -4.92 2.64
C LEU A 119 0.25 -4.67 2.08
N VAL A 120 1.13 -3.98 2.83
CA VAL A 120 2.53 -3.78 2.43
C VAL A 120 3.17 -5.13 2.09
N SER A 121 3.03 -6.12 2.99
CA SER A 121 3.54 -7.47 2.77
C SER A 121 2.92 -8.17 1.54
N CYS A 122 1.67 -7.87 1.21
CA CYS A 122 1.03 -8.37 0.00
C CYS A 122 1.63 -7.73 -1.25
N ILE A 123 1.72 -6.39 -1.30
CA ILE A 123 2.29 -5.66 -2.44
C ILE A 123 3.73 -6.09 -2.69
N LEU A 124 4.55 -6.23 -1.65
CA LEU A 124 5.95 -6.66 -1.77
C LEU A 124 6.09 -8.05 -2.43
N LYS A 125 5.11 -8.95 -2.27
CA LYS A 125 5.12 -10.27 -2.91
C LYS A 125 4.83 -10.21 -4.41
N GLU A 126 4.08 -9.21 -4.86
CA GLU A 126 3.66 -9.07 -6.25
C GLU A 126 4.67 -8.26 -7.09
N GLN A 127 5.75 -7.74 -6.49
CA GLN A 127 6.75 -6.87 -7.12
C GLN A 127 7.44 -7.42 -8.37
N VAL A 128 7.55 -8.74 -8.49
CA VAL A 128 8.14 -9.36 -9.68
C VAL A 128 7.29 -9.10 -10.92
N GLN A 129 5.97 -9.05 -10.75
CA GLN A 129 5.03 -8.75 -11.84
C GLN A 129 5.02 -7.26 -12.17
N VAL A 130 5.12 -6.41 -11.14
CA VAL A 130 5.06 -4.95 -11.31
C VAL A 130 6.35 -4.39 -11.90
N TRP A 131 7.49 -4.87 -11.42
CA TRP A 131 8.81 -4.44 -11.83
C TRP A 131 9.61 -5.64 -12.31
N PRO A 132 9.47 -6.07 -13.58
CA PRO A 132 10.13 -7.28 -14.08
C PRO A 132 11.66 -7.21 -14.01
N GLN A 133 12.23 -6.02 -14.23
CA GLN A 133 13.67 -5.79 -14.15
C GLN A 133 14.14 -5.75 -12.69
N GLU A 134 15.06 -6.65 -12.34
CA GLU A 134 15.56 -6.79 -10.98
C GLU A 134 16.31 -5.53 -10.49
N SER A 135 17.17 -4.95 -11.33
CA SER A 135 17.92 -3.74 -10.98
C SER A 135 16.99 -2.59 -10.62
N TYR A 136 15.99 -2.33 -11.46
CA TYR A 136 14.99 -1.30 -11.21
C TYR A 136 14.20 -1.56 -9.92
N ARG A 137 13.84 -2.83 -9.65
CA ARG A 137 13.14 -3.23 -8.42
C ARG A 137 13.98 -2.93 -7.18
N ILE A 138 15.27 -3.25 -7.21
CA ILE A 138 16.20 -2.98 -6.10
C ILE A 138 16.33 -1.48 -5.86
N GLU A 139 16.57 -0.70 -6.92
CA GLU A 139 16.68 0.77 -6.84
C GLU A 139 15.40 1.37 -6.25
N ARG A 140 14.23 0.99 -6.77
CA ARG A 140 12.94 1.51 -6.30
C ARG A 140 12.69 1.19 -4.83
N LEU A 141 13.03 -0.01 -4.39
CA LEU A 141 12.93 -0.41 -2.98
C LEU A 141 13.90 0.37 -2.09
N LEU A 142 15.14 0.57 -2.54
CA LEU A 142 16.13 1.35 -1.81
C LEU A 142 15.67 2.80 -1.63
N ASP A 143 15.11 3.40 -2.68
CA ASP A 143 14.56 4.76 -2.62
C ASP A 143 13.44 4.85 -1.58
N MET A 144 12.49 3.91 -1.61
CA MET A 144 11.39 3.88 -0.63
C MET A 144 11.89 3.67 0.81
N ILE A 145 12.88 2.80 1.02
CA ILE A 145 13.48 2.59 2.34
C ILE A 145 14.20 3.85 2.83
N ALA A 146 14.95 4.52 1.94
CA ALA A 146 15.64 5.75 2.26
C ALA A 146 14.64 6.86 2.65
N GLU A 147 13.53 6.97 1.92
CA GLU A 147 12.45 7.91 2.21
C GLU A 147 11.80 7.64 3.58
N ILE A 148 11.48 6.38 3.90
CA ILE A 148 10.95 6.01 5.23
C ILE A 148 11.95 6.34 6.36
N ARG A 149 13.26 6.12 6.12
CA ARG A 149 14.32 6.35 7.12
C ARG A 149 14.67 7.82 7.30
N CYS A 150 14.43 8.64 6.28
CA CYS A 150 14.70 10.07 6.26
C CYS A 150 13.40 10.85 5.98
N PRO A 151 12.43 10.84 6.92
CA PRO A 151 11.21 11.62 6.75
C PRO A 151 11.62 13.09 6.58
N SER A 152 11.17 13.71 5.47
CA SER A 152 11.45 15.11 5.20
C SER A 152 11.07 15.96 6.42
N ILE A 153 12.00 16.79 6.89
CA ILE A 153 11.92 17.56 8.14
C ILE A 153 10.67 18.48 8.21
N SER A 154 9.93 18.64 7.12
CA SER A 154 8.72 19.47 6.99
C SER A 154 7.51 19.01 7.81
N ASP A 155 7.41 17.75 8.24
CA ASP A 155 6.29 17.31 9.11
C ASP A 155 6.58 17.45 10.60
N SER A 156 7.82 17.83 10.98
CA SER A 156 8.21 18.03 12.38
C SER A 156 7.82 19.40 12.95
N ALA A 157 7.34 20.33 12.12
CA ALA A 157 7.01 21.69 12.55
C ALA A 157 5.71 21.82 13.37
N ALA A 158 4.92 20.75 13.53
CA ALA A 158 3.77 20.72 14.44
C ALA A 158 4.12 20.24 15.86
N THR A 159 5.35 19.80 16.12
CA THR A 159 5.81 19.45 17.48
C THR A 159 7.07 20.23 17.82
N SER A 160 6.96 21.55 17.90
CA SER A 160 8.01 22.40 18.47
C SER A 160 7.38 23.43 19.41
N SER A 161 7.10 22.98 20.62
CA SER A 161 7.19 23.86 21.78
C SER A 161 8.09 23.20 22.81
N ILE A 162 9.23 23.85 23.06
CA ILE A 162 10.28 23.56 24.05
C ILE A 162 11.23 22.45 23.52
N ILE A 163 12.42 22.73 22.98
CA ILE A 163 13.58 23.38 23.62
C ILE A 163 14.45 24.07 22.54
N THR A 164 14.65 25.37 22.70
CA THR A 164 15.58 26.19 21.90
C THR A 164 17.04 25.86 22.23
N THR A 165 17.84 25.66 21.18
CA THR A 165 19.30 25.63 21.19
C THR A 165 19.89 26.89 21.83
N SER A 166 20.46 26.77 23.03
CA SER A 166 21.55 27.64 23.50
C SER A 166 22.20 27.05 24.75
N GLN A 167 23.32 26.35 24.62
CA GLN A 167 24.42 26.31 25.62
C GLN A 167 25.61 25.51 25.07
N PHE A 168 26.33 26.12 24.14
CA PHE A 168 27.79 26.03 24.15
C PHE A 168 28.29 27.08 25.16
N MET A 169 29.29 26.70 25.96
CA MET A 169 29.93 27.44 27.07
C MET A 169 29.22 27.39 28.43
N ASN A 170 29.62 26.43 29.27
CA ASN A 170 30.27 26.79 30.54
C ASN A 170 31.13 25.64 31.09
N MET A 171 32.45 25.82 31.06
CA MET A 171 33.35 25.18 32.00
C MET A 171 33.04 25.74 33.39
N SER A 172 32.79 24.90 34.38
CA SER A 172 32.80 25.32 35.79
C SER A 172 33.28 24.16 36.67
N THR A 173 34.57 24.23 36.98
CA THR A 173 35.29 23.74 38.17
C THR A 173 34.57 22.75 39.09
N VAL A 174 35.14 21.55 39.18
CA VAL A 174 34.93 20.59 40.27
C VAL A 174 35.51 21.17 41.56
N ASN A 175 34.66 21.48 42.54
CA ASN A 175 35.10 21.74 43.92
C ASN A 175 34.73 20.53 44.79
N LEU A 176 35.72 19.69 45.07
CA LEU A 176 35.64 18.65 46.10
C LEU A 176 35.62 19.32 47.47
N LYS A 177 34.50 19.22 48.17
CA LYS A 177 34.39 19.64 49.57
C LYS A 177 34.91 18.48 50.45
N VAL A 178 36.11 18.69 51.01
CA VAL A 178 36.67 17.86 52.08
C VAL A 178 35.73 17.95 53.29
N LEU A 179 35.25 16.81 53.78
CA LEU A 179 34.60 16.72 55.08
C LEU A 179 35.70 16.68 56.15
N VAL A 180 35.55 17.59 57.12
CA VAL A 180 36.32 17.68 58.37
C VAL A 180 36.20 16.40 59.17
#